data_AF-A0AAQ4E3Y4-F1
#
_entry.id   AF-A0AAQ4E3Y4-F1
#
_cell.length_a   1.000
_cell.length_b   1.000
_cell.length_c   1.000
_cell.angle_alpha   90.00
_cell.angle_beta   90.00
_cell.angle_gamma   90.00
#
_symmetry.space_group_name_H-M   'P 1'
#
loop_
_entity.id
_entity.type
_entity.pdbx_description
1 polymer ?
#
loop_
_entity_poly.entity_id
_entity_poly.type
_entity_poly.pdbx_seq_one_letter_code
_entity_poly.pdbx_strand_id
1 'polypeptide(L)'
;MEGGNVLIHCLAGVSRSVTIAVAYVMSVTSLNWREALKAVRGARSIANPNFGFQKQLSEYECKKLHEERKRLRLKFPRESFCEDEQECRKLLVAYHNSVRPLEPSPSICRRAPQGLTPPPSPRRRRHRSPSPSAGPSTSYARPP
;
A
#
# COMPACT_ATOMS: atom_id res chain seq x y z
N MET A 1 -10.23 15.88 -27.19
CA MET A 1 -9.87 14.46 -27.42
C MET A 1 -11.14 13.76 -27.86
N GLU A 2 -11.09 12.94 -28.91
CA GLU A 2 -12.20 12.05 -29.23
C GLU A 2 -12.34 11.02 -28.09
N GLY A 3 -13.53 10.88 -27.52
CA GLY A 3 -13.81 10.09 -26.30
C GLY A 3 -13.67 8.58 -26.50
N GLY A 4 -12.44 8.10 -26.65
CA GLY A 4 -12.12 6.68 -26.82
C GLY A 4 -11.78 5.95 -25.51
N ASN A 5 -11.85 4.63 -25.54
CA ASN A 5 -11.49 3.76 -24.43
C ASN A 5 -10.13 3.09 -24.67
N VAL A 6 -9.29 3.00 -23.63
CA VAL A 6 -7.99 2.34 -23.69
C VAL A 6 -7.95 1.17 -22.70
N LEU A 7 -7.63 -0.04 -23.19
CA LEU A 7 -7.39 -1.21 -22.34
C LEU A 7 -5.90 -1.40 -22.10
N ILE A 8 -5.47 -1.36 -20.83
CA ILE A 8 -4.10 -1.68 -20.42
C ILE A 8 -4.10 -3.07 -19.77
N HIS A 9 -3.38 -4.04 -20.35
CA HIS A 9 -3.34 -5.41 -19.83
C HIS A 9 -1.91 -5.96 -19.70
N CYS A 10 -1.79 -7.01 -18.90
CA CYS A 10 -0.63 -7.90 -18.86
C CYS A 10 -1.15 -9.33 -18.71
N LEU A 11 -0.30 -10.31 -18.38
CA LEU A 11 -0.72 -11.71 -18.28
C LEU A 11 -1.85 -11.94 -17.25
N ALA A 12 -1.66 -11.50 -16.00
CA ALA A 12 -2.63 -11.71 -14.91
C ALA A 12 -3.44 -10.45 -14.55
N GLY A 13 -3.05 -9.29 -15.09
CA GLY A 13 -3.63 -8.01 -14.68
C GLY A 13 -3.37 -7.67 -13.20
N VAL A 14 -2.25 -8.13 -12.64
CA VAL A 14 -1.89 -7.95 -11.21
C VAL A 14 -0.75 -6.94 -11.01
N SER A 15 0.27 -6.97 -11.88
CA SER A 15 1.54 -6.28 -11.61
C SER A 15 1.89 -5.26 -12.71
N ARG A 16 2.37 -5.70 -13.89
CA ARG A 16 2.85 -4.79 -14.96
C ARG A 16 1.82 -3.74 -15.39
N SER A 17 0.62 -4.17 -15.80
CA SER A 17 -0.43 -3.24 -16.23
C SER A 17 -0.92 -2.33 -15.09
N VAL A 18 -0.97 -2.86 -13.87
CA VAL A 18 -1.33 -2.10 -12.66
C VAL A 18 -0.32 -1.00 -12.39
N THR A 19 0.99 -1.27 -12.51
CA THR A 19 2.04 -0.25 -12.33
C THR A 19 1.84 0.93 -13.27
N ILE A 20 1.54 0.67 -14.55
CA ILE A 20 1.28 1.73 -15.52
C ILE A 20 0.01 2.51 -15.19
N ALA A 21 -1.07 1.81 -14.83
CA ALA A 21 -2.32 2.45 -14.41
C ALA A 21 -2.14 3.34 -13.17
N VAL A 22 -1.40 2.87 -12.16
CA VAL A 22 -1.09 3.66 -10.95
C VAL A 22 -0.26 4.89 -11.29
N ALA A 23 0.79 4.75 -12.10
CA ALA A 23 1.60 5.89 -12.53
C ALA A 23 0.76 6.93 -13.30
N TYR A 24 -0.16 6.48 -14.16
CA TYR A 24 -1.09 7.37 -14.86
C TYR A 24 -2.01 8.12 -13.88
N VAL A 25 -2.68 7.39 -12.97
CA VAL A 25 -3.56 7.98 -11.94
C VAL A 25 -2.81 9.04 -11.13
N MET A 26 -1.59 8.75 -10.68
CA MET A 26 -0.75 9.74 -9.97
C MET A 26 -0.54 11.01 -10.81
N SER A 27 -0.31 10.85 -12.11
CA SER A 27 0.07 11.94 -13.03
C SER A 27 -1.10 12.87 -13.37
N VAL A 28 -2.32 12.36 -13.38
CA VAL A 28 -3.54 13.13 -13.68
C VAL A 28 -4.30 13.61 -12.44
N THR A 29 -4.00 13.04 -11.27
CA THR A 29 -4.61 13.42 -9.98
C THR A 29 -3.60 14.02 -9.00
N SER A 30 -4.05 14.36 -7.80
CA SER A 30 -3.23 14.78 -6.66
C SER A 30 -2.70 13.62 -5.80
N LEU A 31 -3.13 12.39 -6.05
CA LEU A 31 -2.82 11.21 -5.22
C LEU A 31 -1.33 10.84 -5.24
N ASN A 32 -0.82 10.39 -4.10
CA ASN A 32 0.50 9.74 -4.02
C ASN A 32 0.45 8.28 -4.53
N TRP A 33 1.61 7.62 -4.64
CA TRP A 33 1.66 6.26 -5.20
C TRP A 33 0.84 5.23 -4.40
N ARG A 34 0.77 5.39 -3.07
CA ARG A 34 0.03 4.48 -2.20
C ARG A 34 -1.47 4.69 -2.35
N GLU A 35 -1.91 5.94 -2.38
CA GLU A 35 -3.30 6.32 -2.59
C GLU A 35 -3.79 5.92 -3.98
N ALA A 36 -2.99 6.17 -5.02
CA ALA A 36 -3.30 5.75 -6.37
C ALA A 36 -3.41 4.22 -6.48
N LEU A 37 -2.51 3.45 -5.85
CA LEU A 37 -2.63 2.00 -5.79
C LEU A 37 -3.90 1.55 -5.05
N LYS A 38 -4.29 2.23 -3.96
CA LYS A 38 -5.55 1.94 -3.26
C LYS A 38 -6.76 2.25 -4.13
N ALA A 39 -6.77 3.36 -4.86
CA ALA A 39 -7.83 3.70 -5.81
C ALA A 39 -7.95 2.62 -6.91
N VAL A 40 -6.84 2.18 -7.50
CA VAL A 40 -6.84 1.08 -8.48
C VAL A 40 -7.36 -0.22 -7.85
N ARG A 41 -7.06 -0.50 -6.58
CA ARG A 41 -7.61 -1.64 -5.84
C ARG A 41 -9.12 -1.53 -5.58
N GLY A 42 -9.64 -0.31 -5.45
CA GLY A 42 -11.09 -0.06 -5.37
C GLY A 42 -11.84 -0.55 -6.61
N ALA A 43 -11.22 -0.48 -7.80
CA ALA A 43 -11.76 -1.03 -9.03
C ALA A 43 -11.34 -2.50 -9.30
N ARG A 44 -10.13 -2.88 -8.88
CA ARG A 44 -9.55 -4.21 -9.10
C ARG A 44 -8.81 -4.71 -7.86
N SER A 45 -9.52 -5.40 -6.97
CA SER A 45 -9.04 -5.83 -5.65
C SER A 45 -7.72 -6.63 -5.68
N ILE A 46 -7.49 -7.42 -6.74
CA ILE A 46 -6.28 -8.24 -6.91
C ILE A 46 -5.03 -7.45 -7.35
N ALA A 47 -5.15 -6.14 -7.58
CA ALA A 47 -4.04 -5.29 -8.01
C ALA A 47 -2.91 -5.30 -6.98
N ASN A 48 -1.74 -5.80 -7.38
CA ASN A 48 -0.59 -5.95 -6.49
C ASN A 48 0.72 -5.91 -7.29
N PRO A 49 1.24 -4.71 -7.62
CA PRO A 49 2.56 -4.58 -8.21
C PRO A 49 3.60 -5.29 -7.34
N ASN A 50 4.59 -5.94 -7.96
CA ASN A 50 5.69 -6.53 -7.21
C ASN A 50 6.49 -5.44 -6.47
N PHE A 51 7.32 -5.83 -5.52
CA PHE A 51 8.10 -4.89 -4.70
C PHE A 51 8.99 -3.95 -5.55
N GLY A 52 9.61 -4.46 -6.61
CA GLY A 52 10.43 -3.66 -7.52
C GLY A 52 9.63 -2.53 -8.19
N PHE A 53 8.41 -2.82 -8.65
CA PHE A 53 7.52 -1.82 -9.24
C PHE A 53 6.98 -0.84 -8.19
N GLN A 54 6.68 -1.28 -6.97
CA GLN A 54 6.30 -0.37 -5.89
C GLN A 54 7.44 0.62 -5.58
N LYS A 55 8.69 0.14 -5.56
CA LYS A 55 9.86 1.01 -5.40
C LYS A 55 9.96 2.00 -6.56
N GLN A 56 9.80 1.55 -7.80
CA GLN A 56 9.82 2.43 -8.96
C GLN A 56 8.70 3.48 -8.94
N LEU A 57 7.50 3.14 -8.47
CA LEU A 57 6.40 4.10 -8.28
C LEU A 57 6.75 5.14 -7.22
N SER A 58 7.35 4.72 -6.11
CA SER A 58 7.82 5.66 -5.08
C SER A 58 8.94 6.57 -5.60
N GLU A 59 9.86 6.05 -6.41
CA GLU A 59 10.90 6.87 -7.04
C GLU A 59 10.32 7.82 -8.09
N TYR A 60 9.31 7.39 -8.84
CA TYR A 60 8.58 8.21 -9.80
C TYR A 60 7.90 9.40 -9.09
N GLU A 61 7.24 9.15 -7.96
CA GLU A 61 6.65 10.19 -7.12
C GLU A 61 7.67 11.27 -6.72
N CYS A 62 8.83 10.86 -6.23
CA CYS A 62 9.85 11.79 -5.76
C CYS A 62 10.58 12.53 -6.88
N LYS A 63 10.86 11.85 -8.01
CA LYS A 63 11.81 12.36 -9.02
C LYS A 63 11.16 12.98 -10.25
N LYS A 64 9.96 12.54 -10.63
CA LYS A 64 9.38 12.85 -11.97
C LYS A 64 7.93 13.34 -11.94
N LEU A 65 7.17 12.99 -10.91
CA LEU A 65 5.74 13.23 -10.89
C LEU A 65 5.36 14.72 -11.00
N HIS A 66 6.12 15.61 -10.36
CA HIS A 66 5.84 17.04 -10.42
C HIS A 66 5.97 17.59 -11.84
N GLU A 67 7.07 17.26 -12.52
CA GLU A 67 7.32 17.67 -13.89
C GLU A 67 6.27 17.09 -14.84
N GLU A 68 5.89 15.84 -14.63
CA GLU A 68 4.87 15.19 -15.46
C GLU A 68 3.50 15.84 -15.29
N ARG A 69 3.07 16.15 -14.06
CA ARG A 69 1.84 16.90 -13.80
C ARG A 69 1.85 18.26 -14.50
N LYS A 70 2.98 18.99 -14.45
CA LYS A 70 3.13 20.27 -15.15
C LYS A 70 3.02 20.09 -16.67
N ARG A 71 3.72 19.09 -17.22
CA ARG A 71 3.71 18.76 -18.65
C ARG A 71 2.30 18.42 -19.15
N LEU A 72 1.57 17.57 -18.43
CA LEU A 72 0.21 17.17 -18.80
C LEU A 72 -0.77 18.33 -18.74
N ARG A 73 -0.70 19.18 -17.70
CA ARG A 73 -1.55 20.38 -17.57
C ARG A 73 -1.32 21.41 -18.68
N LEU A 74 -0.08 21.53 -19.16
CA LEU A 74 0.24 22.40 -20.29
C LEU A 74 -0.26 21.81 -21.62
N LYS A 75 -0.13 20.49 -21.80
CA LYS A 75 -0.54 19.81 -23.04
C LYS A 75 -2.07 19.69 -23.18
N PHE A 76 -2.80 19.59 -22.07
CA PHE A 76 -4.25 19.36 -22.05
C PHE A 76 -4.96 20.34 -21.09
N PRO A 77 -5.34 21.55 -21.56
CA PRO A 77 -5.90 22.60 -20.73
C PRO A 77 -7.29 22.25 -20.11
N ARG A 78 -7.27 22.10 -18.78
CA ARG A 78 -8.25 22.39 -17.71
C ARG A 78 -9.70 21.87 -17.65
N GLU A 79 -10.22 21.05 -18.57
CA GLU A 79 -11.50 20.35 -18.29
C GLU A 79 -11.36 18.85 -18.01
N SER A 80 -10.31 18.20 -18.49
CA SER A 80 -10.24 16.73 -18.47
C SER A 80 -9.95 16.10 -17.10
N PHE A 81 -9.20 16.76 -16.22
CA PHE A 81 -8.64 16.08 -15.04
C PHE A 81 -9.44 16.25 -13.74
N CYS A 82 -10.41 17.17 -13.69
CA CYS A 82 -11.24 17.34 -12.48
C CYS A 82 -12.14 16.11 -12.26
N GLU A 83 -12.68 15.56 -13.34
CA GLU A 83 -13.50 14.35 -13.31
C GLU A 83 -12.66 13.14 -12.89
N ASP A 84 -11.44 13.01 -13.43
CA ASP A 84 -10.48 11.96 -13.05
C ASP A 84 -10.15 12.00 -11.55
N GLU A 85 -9.91 13.21 -11.01
CA GLU A 85 -9.64 13.43 -9.58
C GLU A 85 -10.82 12.94 -8.72
N GLN A 86 -12.05 13.31 -9.10
CA GLN A 86 -13.25 12.91 -8.35
C GLN A 86 -13.48 11.40 -8.42
N GLU A 87 -13.32 10.80 -9.59
CA GLU A 87 -13.53 9.37 -9.78
C GLU A 87 -12.49 8.54 -9.00
N CYS A 88 -11.22 8.94 -9.05
CA CYS A 88 -10.17 8.28 -8.27
C CYS A 88 -10.44 8.39 -6.76
N ARG A 89 -10.99 9.52 -6.28
CA ARG A 89 -11.40 9.67 -4.86
C ARG A 89 -12.56 8.75 -4.49
N LYS A 90 -13.55 8.56 -5.37
CA LYS A 90 -14.64 7.59 -5.13
C LYS A 90 -14.10 6.16 -5.02
N LEU A 91 -13.19 5.77 -5.92
CA LEU A 91 -12.55 4.45 -5.88
C LEU A 91 -11.71 4.25 -4.60
N LEU A 92 -11.03 5.30 -4.13
CA LEU A 92 -10.30 5.26 -2.87
C LEU A 92 -11.23 5.02 -1.67
N VAL A 93 -12.41 5.68 -1.64
CA VAL A 93 -13.45 5.42 -0.63
C VAL A 93 -13.96 3.98 -0.71
N ALA A 94 -14.24 3.48 -1.92
CA ALA A 94 -14.66 2.10 -2.14
C ALA A 94 -13.63 1.09 -1.61
N TYR A 95 -12.34 1.32 -1.86
CA TYR A 95 -11.26 0.54 -1.28
C TYR A 95 -11.36 0.54 0.24
N HIS A 96 -11.39 1.71 0.88
CA HIS A 96 -11.45 1.82 2.35
C HIS A 96 -12.66 1.11 2.97
N ASN A 97 -13.81 1.11 2.29
CA ASN A 97 -14.99 0.38 2.74
C ASN A 97 -14.80 -1.14 2.64
N SER A 98 -14.10 -1.64 1.62
CA SER A 98 -13.84 -3.06 1.44
C SER A 98 -12.80 -3.65 2.41
N VAL A 99 -11.86 -2.84 2.90
CA VAL A 99 -10.81 -3.29 3.86
C VAL A 99 -11.15 -3.01 5.31
N ARG A 100 -12.25 -2.28 5.59
CA ARG A 100 -12.67 -2.02 6.96
C ARG A 100 -12.95 -3.36 7.64
N PRO A 101 -12.35 -3.66 8.81
CA PRO A 101 -12.79 -4.79 9.60
C PRO A 101 -14.30 -4.65 9.83
N LEU A 102 -15.05 -5.72 9.66
CA LEU A 102 -16.40 -5.80 10.23
C LEU A 102 -16.21 -5.56 11.73
N GLU A 103 -16.57 -4.37 12.22
CA GLU A 103 -16.70 -4.12 13.64
C GLU A 103 -17.62 -5.24 14.19
N PRO A 104 -17.19 -6.02 15.20
CA PRO A 104 -18.07 -6.97 15.85
C PRO A 104 -19.29 -6.21 16.34
N SER A 105 -20.48 -6.54 15.82
CA SER A 105 -21.73 -6.00 16.34
C SER A 105 -21.78 -6.23 17.86
N PRO A 106 -22.17 -5.24 18.70
CA PRO A 106 -22.27 -5.41 20.15
C PRO A 106 -23.35 -6.41 20.59
N SER A 107 -24.05 -7.04 19.65
CA SER A 107 -25.17 -7.94 19.93
C SER A 107 -24.86 -9.35 19.45
N ILE A 108 -24.17 -10.09 20.32
CA ILE A 108 -24.51 -11.44 20.82
C ILE A 108 -23.28 -11.92 21.59
N CYS A 109 -23.05 -11.36 22.77
CA CYS A 109 -22.41 -12.13 23.84
C CYS A 109 -23.41 -13.21 24.26
N ARG A 110 -23.40 -14.38 23.60
CA ARG A 110 -23.95 -15.57 24.26
C ARG A 110 -23.10 -15.78 25.52
N ARG A 111 -23.70 -15.51 26.69
CA ARG A 111 -23.14 -15.93 27.98
C ARG A 111 -22.68 -17.38 27.83
N ALA A 112 -21.38 -17.61 28.00
CA ALA A 112 -20.89 -18.95 28.25
C ALA A 112 -21.64 -19.50 29.49
N PRO A 113 -22.15 -20.74 29.48
CA PRO A 113 -22.61 -21.38 30.70
C PRO A 113 -21.45 -21.36 31.69
N GLN A 114 -21.67 -20.76 32.85
CA GLN A 114 -20.69 -20.82 33.93
C GLN A 114 -20.55 -22.27 34.38
N GLY A 115 -19.36 -22.82 34.29
CA GLY A 115 -19.05 -24.12 34.91
C GLY A 115 -18.18 -25.02 34.08
N LEU A 116 -16.90 -24.65 33.91
CA LEU A 116 -15.77 -25.57 33.76
C LEU A 116 -14.51 -24.73 33.91
N THR A 117 -13.92 -24.73 35.11
CA THR A 117 -12.58 -24.19 35.32
C THR A 117 -11.58 -25.11 34.61
N PRO A 118 -10.69 -24.58 33.74
CA PRO A 118 -9.57 -25.37 33.25
C PRO A 118 -8.57 -25.60 34.40
N PRO A 119 -7.93 -26.79 34.48
CA PRO A 119 -6.92 -27.07 35.51
C PRO A 119 -5.70 -26.15 35.36
N PRO A 120 -5.01 -25.80 36.46
CA PRO A 120 -3.85 -24.92 36.40
C PRO A 120 -2.71 -25.58 35.61
N SER A 121 -2.25 -24.92 34.55
CA SER A 121 -1.08 -25.36 33.79
C SER A 121 0.20 -25.21 34.64
N PRO A 122 1.12 -26.20 34.65
CA PRO A 122 2.35 -26.11 35.43
C PRO A 122 3.24 -24.97 34.90
N ARG A 123 3.70 -24.11 35.82
CA ARG A 123 4.61 -22.99 35.58
C ARG A 123 5.83 -23.46 34.79
N ARG A 124 5.93 -23.10 33.52
CA ARG A 124 7.15 -23.29 32.74
C ARG A 124 8.21 -22.29 33.25
N ARG A 125 9.18 -22.80 34.02
CA ARG A 125 10.35 -22.03 34.49
C ARG A 125 11.03 -21.35 33.29
N ARG A 126 11.18 -20.03 33.37
CA ARG A 126 12.01 -19.26 32.43
C ARG A 126 13.46 -19.75 32.59
N HIS A 127 13.96 -20.50 31.62
CA HIS A 127 15.40 -20.71 31.51
C HIS A 127 16.04 -19.42 31.00
N ARG A 128 16.75 -18.77 31.91
CA ARG A 128 17.63 -17.63 31.67
C ARG A 128 18.90 -18.18 31.02
N SER A 129 19.11 -17.91 29.74
CA SER A 129 20.40 -18.20 29.09
C SER A 129 21.41 -17.13 29.52
N PRO A 130 22.61 -17.52 29.98
CA PRO A 130 23.65 -16.58 30.40
C PRO A 130 24.38 -15.96 29.20
N SER A 131 24.71 -14.68 29.36
CA SER A 131 25.70 -13.93 28.58
C SER A 131 27.12 -14.47 28.80
N PRO A 132 27.99 -14.42 27.78
CA PRO A 132 29.43 -14.34 28.00
C PRO A 132 30.00 -12.97 27.60
N SER A 133 30.82 -12.45 28.51
CA SER A 133 31.60 -11.22 28.50
C SER A 133 32.92 -11.31 27.72
N ALA A 134 33.34 -10.16 27.15
CA ALA A 134 34.70 -9.61 26.94
C ALA A 134 35.85 -10.56 26.48
N GLY A 135 36.42 -10.38 25.27
CA GLY A 135 37.55 -9.48 24.94
C GLY A 135 38.67 -10.30 24.23
N PRO A 136 39.76 -9.75 23.64
CA PRO A 136 40.31 -8.39 23.80
C PRO A 136 40.64 -7.64 22.48
N SER A 137 41.07 -6.40 22.72
CA SER A 137 41.45 -5.27 21.86
C SER A 137 42.73 -5.46 21.02
N THR A 138 42.80 -4.81 19.85
CA THR A 138 43.97 -4.12 19.25
C THR A 138 43.47 -3.35 18.01
N SER A 139 43.35 -2.02 18.03
CA SER A 139 44.38 -0.97 17.84
C SER A 139 44.78 -0.70 16.38
N TYR A 140 44.11 0.31 15.79
CA TYR A 140 44.55 1.34 14.84
C TYR A 140 45.77 1.14 13.92
N ALA A 141 45.57 1.40 12.61
CA ALA A 141 46.36 2.37 11.84
C ALA A 141 45.68 2.70 10.48
N ARG A 142 45.76 3.98 10.11
CA ARG A 142 45.42 4.64 8.82
C ARG A 142 46.56 5.66 8.60
N PRO A 143 46.70 6.33 7.44
CA PRO A 143 47.01 5.91 6.07
C PRO A 143 48.47 6.30 5.70
N PRO A 144 48.84 6.46 4.40
CA PRO A 144 48.73 7.78 3.74
C PRO A 144 47.73 7.85 2.59
#